data_AF-A0A1I5SYH9-F1
#
_entry.id   AF-A0A1I5SYH9-F1
#
_cell.length_a   1.000
_cell.length_b   1.000
_cell.length_c   1.000
_cell.angle_alpha   90.00
_cell.angle_beta   90.00
_cell.angle_gamma   90.00
#
_symmetry.space_group_name_H-M   'P 1'
#
loop_
_entity.id
_entity.type
_entity.pdbx_description
1 polymer ?
#
loop_
_entity_poly.entity_id
_entity_poly.type
_entity_poly.pdbx_seq_one_letter_code
_entity_poly.pdbx_strand_id
1 'polypeptide(L)'
;METTECPYCCKITKVNEDGQAYDLDILHQEQCNHCDRYFTFTTSVSFSYEAFKAPCLNGGKHKFNLSKSHPVRFSRMVCEYCEEQRLLTEEEMLEFKIDVKIREIDF
;
A
#
# COMPACT_ATOMS: atom_id res chain seq x y z
N MET A 1 -23.08 -7.93 3.05
CA MET A 1 -23.44 -6.90 4.04
C MET A 1 -22.41 -5.80 4.01
N GLU A 2 -22.63 -4.88 3.09
CA GLU A 2 -21.88 -3.63 2.97
C GLU A 2 -22.58 -2.53 3.78
N THR A 3 -21.81 -1.61 4.34
CA THR A 3 -22.33 -0.46 5.11
C THR A 3 -21.78 0.82 4.52
N THR A 4 -22.59 1.87 4.53
CA THR A 4 -22.18 3.20 4.08
C THR A 4 -22.60 4.25 5.10
N GLU A 5 -21.95 5.42 5.04
CA GLU A 5 -22.29 6.55 5.90
C GLU A 5 -23.37 7.40 5.24
N CYS A 6 -24.45 7.67 5.97
CA CYS A 6 -25.45 8.60 5.49
C CYS A 6 -24.87 10.03 5.47
N PRO A 7 -24.85 10.73 4.31
CA PRO A 7 -24.28 12.07 4.20
C PRO A 7 -25.07 13.16 4.95
N TYR A 8 -26.26 12.84 5.47
CA TYR A 8 -27.12 13.81 6.15
C TYR A 8 -27.06 13.73 7.68
N CYS A 9 -26.95 12.53 8.25
CA CYS A 9 -26.95 12.34 9.70
C CYS A 9 -25.67 11.70 10.23
N CYS A 10 -24.71 11.40 9.33
CA CYS A 10 -23.40 10.80 9.63
C CYS A 10 -23.47 9.46 10.38
N LYS A 11 -24.63 8.80 10.33
CA LYS A 11 -24.82 7.48 10.92
C LYS A 11 -24.61 6.41 9.85
N ILE A 12 -23.94 5.33 10.27
CA ILE A 12 -23.74 4.15 9.44
C ILE A 12 -25.10 3.50 9.21
N THR A 13 -25.40 3.27 7.95
CA THR A 13 -26.55 2.50 7.53
C THR A 13 -26.09 1.25 6.80
N LYS A 14 -26.84 0.18 7.00
CA LYS A 14 -26.71 -1.01 6.17
C LYS A 14 -27.28 -0.67 4.81
N VAL A 15 -26.54 -1.03 3.78
CA VAL A 15 -27.03 -0.97 2.43
C VAL A 15 -27.94 -2.19 2.24
N ASN A 16 -29.19 -1.98 1.85
CA ASN A 16 -30.19 -3.05 1.78
C ASN A 16 -29.94 -3.87 0.50
N GLU A 17 -29.38 -5.07 0.65
CA GLU A 17 -29.17 -6.01 -0.45
C GLU A 17 -30.50 -6.76 -0.70
N ASP A 18 -31.40 -6.23 -1.53
CA ASP A 18 -32.62 -6.91 -2.01
C ASP A 18 -32.29 -8.09 -2.94
N GLY A 19 -31.31 -8.92 -2.57
CA GLY A 19 -30.93 -10.16 -3.24
C GLY A 19 -30.15 -10.00 -4.56
N GLN A 20 -29.80 -8.78 -4.98
CA GLN A 20 -28.94 -8.52 -6.13
C GLN A 20 -27.61 -7.91 -5.68
N ALA A 21 -26.51 -8.46 -6.19
CA ALA A 21 -25.21 -7.80 -6.08
C ALA A 21 -25.33 -6.42 -6.73
N TYR A 22 -24.87 -5.38 -6.03
CA TYR A 22 -24.87 -4.04 -6.59
C TYR A 22 -24.04 -4.04 -7.88
N ASP A 23 -24.69 -3.69 -8.98
CA ASP A 23 -23.98 -3.38 -10.21
C ASP A 23 -22.96 -2.29 -9.90
N LEU A 24 -21.69 -2.60 -10.18
CA LEU A 24 -20.58 -1.67 -9.98
C LEU A 24 -20.82 -0.42 -10.82
N ASP A 25 -20.45 0.74 -10.28
CA ASP A 25 -20.56 2.05 -10.92
C ASP A 25 -21.99 2.49 -11.30
N ILE A 26 -23.03 1.81 -10.81
CA ILE A 26 -24.42 2.28 -10.90
C ILE A 26 -24.77 3.13 -9.69
N LEU A 27 -25.51 4.21 -9.93
CA LEU A 27 -26.03 5.06 -8.87
C LEU A 27 -27.23 4.38 -8.20
N HIS A 28 -27.03 3.93 -6.98
CA HIS A 28 -28.05 3.30 -6.16
C HIS A 28 -28.69 4.35 -5.24
N GLN A 29 -29.99 4.22 -5.00
CA GLN A 29 -30.72 5.03 -4.03
C GLN A 29 -30.98 4.21 -2.78
N GLU A 30 -30.73 4.79 -1.61
CA GLU A 30 -30.97 4.14 -0.33
C GLU A 30 -31.64 5.12 0.63
N GLN A 31 -32.55 4.62 1.46
CA GLN A 31 -33.19 5.42 2.50
C GLN A 31 -32.49 5.16 3.84
N CYS A 32 -32.02 6.22 4.48
CA CYS A 32 -31.37 6.08 5.79
C CYS A 32 -32.39 5.74 6.88
N ASN A 33 -32.20 4.60 7.56
CA ASN A 33 -33.05 4.13 8.67
C ASN A 33 -32.96 4.98 9.97
N HIS A 34 -32.11 6.02 10.01
CA HIS A 34 -31.95 6.88 11.18
C HIS A 34 -32.56 8.28 11.02
N CYS A 35 -32.73 8.75 9.80
CA CYS A 35 -33.19 10.12 9.53
C CYS A 35 -34.20 10.20 8.37
N ASP A 36 -34.58 9.05 7.79
CA ASP A 36 -35.56 8.86 6.72
C ASP A 36 -35.24 9.58 5.40
N ARG A 37 -34.05 10.19 5.28
CA ARG A 37 -33.59 10.86 4.06
C ARG A 37 -33.00 9.86 3.07
N TYR A 38 -33.33 10.07 1.80
CA TYR A 38 -32.74 9.34 0.69
C TYR A 38 -31.36 9.90 0.34
N PHE A 39 -30.40 9.02 0.11
CA PHE A 39 -29.08 9.35 -0.40
C PHE A 39 -28.73 8.40 -1.55
N THR A 40 -27.71 8.76 -2.30
CA THR A 40 -27.21 7.95 -3.40
C THR A 40 -25.79 7.50 -3.14
N PHE A 41 -25.44 6.30 -3.60
CA PHE A 41 -24.07 5.79 -3.55
C PHE A 41 -23.76 4.99 -4.82
N THR A 42 -22.48 4.73 -5.04
CA THR A 42 -21.97 3.87 -6.11
C THR A 42 -21.03 2.85 -5.49
N THR A 43 -21.02 1.62 -6.01
CA THR A 43 -20.11 0.56 -5.56
C THR A 43 -18.99 0.40 -6.58
N SER A 44 -17.73 0.31 -6.13
CA SER A 44 -16.58 0.10 -7.03
C SER A 44 -15.69 -1.02 -6.49
N VAL A 45 -15.17 -1.86 -7.38
CA VAL A 45 -14.13 -2.85 -7.07
C VAL A 45 -12.81 -2.38 -7.64
N SER A 46 -11.78 -2.23 -6.80
CA SER A 46 -10.46 -1.80 -7.25
C SER A 46 -9.44 -2.93 -7.08
N PHE A 47 -8.89 -3.40 -8.20
CA PHE A 47 -7.67 -4.19 -8.23
C PHE A 47 -6.64 -3.46 -9.08
N SER A 48 -5.45 -3.22 -8.53
CA SER A 48 -4.32 -2.67 -9.28
C SER A 48 -3.16 -3.65 -9.21
N TYR A 49 -2.68 -4.05 -10.39
CA TYR A 49 -1.53 -4.92 -10.53
C TYR A 49 -0.53 -4.22 -11.47
N GLU A 50 0.67 -3.98 -10.97
CA GLU A 50 1.77 -3.45 -11.77
C GLU A 50 2.86 -4.51 -11.88
N ALA A 51 3.27 -4.79 -13.11
CA ALA A 51 4.30 -5.78 -13.41
C ALA A 51 5.57 -5.09 -13.89
N PHE A 52 6.71 -5.47 -13.30
CA PHE A 52 8.01 -4.90 -13.61
C PHE A 52 8.98 -5.97 -14.08
N LYS A 53 9.91 -5.60 -14.98
CA LYS A 53 10.97 -6.52 -15.41
C LYS A 53 11.96 -6.71 -14.27
N ALA A 54 12.21 -7.97 -13.92
CA ALA A 54 13.23 -8.36 -12.96
C ALA A 54 14.28 -9.30 -13.57
N PRO A 55 15.25 -8.78 -14.36
CA PRO A 55 16.29 -9.61 -14.98
C PRO A 55 17.11 -10.39 -13.95
N CYS A 56 17.30 -9.82 -12.76
CA CYS A 56 18.01 -10.46 -11.66
C CYS A 56 17.35 -11.78 -11.21
N LEU A 57 16.02 -11.87 -11.26
CA LEU A 57 15.29 -13.11 -10.95
C LEU A 57 15.41 -14.19 -12.04
N ASN A 58 16.04 -13.86 -13.18
CA ASN A 58 16.24 -14.76 -14.31
C ASN A 58 17.73 -15.02 -14.58
N GLY A 59 18.56 -14.99 -13.52
CA GLY A 59 20.01 -15.23 -13.60
C GLY A 59 20.84 -14.00 -14.01
N GLY A 60 20.20 -12.86 -14.24
CA GLY A 60 20.90 -11.58 -14.35
C GLY A 60 21.52 -11.15 -13.01
N LYS A 61 22.42 -10.16 -13.05
CA LYS A 61 22.98 -9.58 -11.82
C LYS A 61 22.00 -8.60 -11.17
N HIS A 62 21.96 -8.59 -9.84
CA HIS A 62 21.27 -7.55 -9.09
C HIS A 62 21.96 -6.20 -9.28
N LYS A 63 21.15 -5.15 -9.50
CA LYS A 63 21.62 -3.76 -9.54
C LYS A 63 21.23 -3.10 -8.23
N PHE A 64 22.13 -3.19 -7.24
CA PHE A 64 21.89 -2.66 -5.91
C PHE A 64 22.21 -1.16 -5.84
N ASN A 65 21.27 -0.38 -5.30
CA ASN A 65 21.45 1.04 -5.00
C ASN A 65 21.20 1.29 -3.51
N LEU A 66 21.80 2.34 -2.96
CA LEU A 66 21.56 2.74 -1.57
C LEU A 66 20.12 3.25 -1.40
N SER A 67 19.37 2.68 -0.44
CA SER A 67 18.06 3.19 -0.09
C SER A 67 18.14 4.55 0.60
N LYS A 68 17.19 5.43 0.30
CA LYS A 68 17.05 6.70 0.99
C LYS A 68 16.30 6.47 2.29
N SER A 69 17.02 6.45 3.41
CA SER A 69 16.43 6.35 4.74
C SER A 69 16.96 7.45 5.67
N HIS A 70 16.14 7.84 6.64
CA HIS A 70 16.53 8.74 7.72
C HIS A 70 16.12 8.10 9.05
N PRO A 71 17.06 7.80 9.97
CA PRO A 71 18.51 8.04 9.91
C PRO A 71 19.28 7.23 8.85
N VAL A 72 20.29 7.85 8.22
CA VAL A 72 21.08 7.26 7.10
C VAL A 72 21.76 5.94 7.46
N ARG A 73 22.10 5.72 8.74
CA ARG A 73 22.71 4.47 9.24
C ARG A 73 21.88 3.20 9.01
N PHE A 74 20.57 3.35 8.82
CA PHE A 74 19.64 2.25 8.53
C PHE A 74 19.44 1.99 7.04
N SER A 75 20.19 2.69 6.18
CA SER A 75 20.14 2.46 4.74
C SER A 75 20.55 1.02 4.42
N ARG A 76 19.94 0.48 3.37
CA ARG A 76 20.19 -0.85 2.84
C ARG A 76 20.56 -0.74 1.38
N MET A 77 21.24 -1.74 0.86
CA MET A 77 21.41 -1.89 -0.58
C MET A 77 20.16 -2.60 -1.12
N VAL A 78 19.44 -1.93 -2.02
CA VAL A 78 18.16 -2.40 -2.57
C VAL A 78 18.28 -2.59 -4.08
N CYS A 79 17.90 -3.77 -4.57
CA CYS A 79 17.91 -4.07 -6.00
C CYS A 79 16.83 -3.23 -6.71
N GLU A 80 17.22 -2.50 -7.75
CA GLU A 80 16.31 -1.66 -8.54
C GLU A 80 15.17 -2.44 -9.23
N TYR A 81 15.35 -3.75 -9.44
CA TYR A 81 14.44 -4.54 -10.27
C TYR A 81 13.51 -5.48 -9.48
N CYS A 82 13.98 -6.00 -8.36
CA CYS A 82 13.24 -6.98 -7.56
C CYS A 82 13.12 -6.59 -6.09
N GLU A 83 13.62 -5.40 -5.73
CA GLU A 83 13.58 -4.84 -4.37
C GLU A 83 14.23 -5.70 -3.28
N GLU A 84 15.02 -6.72 -3.66
CA GLU A 84 15.81 -7.49 -2.71
C GLU A 84 16.74 -6.57 -1.94
N GLN A 85 16.87 -6.82 -0.63
CA GLN A 85 17.61 -5.97 0.28
C GLN A 85 18.76 -6.73 0.93
N ARG A 86 19.91 -6.07 1.04
CA ARG A 86 21.04 -6.54 1.85
C ARG A 86 21.66 -5.41 2.66
N LEU A 87 22.46 -5.79 3.65
CA LEU A 87 23.31 -4.84 4.36
C LEU A 87 24.40 -4.31 3.43
N LEU A 88 24.80 -3.06 3.68
CA LEU A 88 26.01 -2.50 3.09
C LEU A 88 27.22 -3.30 3.56
N THR A 89 28.20 -3.46 2.69
CA THR A 89 29.54 -3.89 3.08
C THR A 89 30.29 -2.76 3.80
N GLU A 90 31.42 -3.07 4.44
CA GLU A 90 32.26 -2.04 5.08
C GLU A 90 32.77 -1.00 4.07
N GLU A 91 33.16 -1.45 2.87
CA GLU A 91 33.60 -0.58 1.77
C GLU A 91 32.49 0.38 1.32
N GLU A 92 31.25 -0.13 1.14
CA GLU A 92 30.10 0.69 0.79
C GLU A 92 29.73 1.67 1.91
N MET A 93 29.84 1.26 3.18
CA MET A 93 29.61 2.17 4.31
C MET A 93 30.63 3.33 4.33
N LEU A 94 31.90 3.05 4.03
CA LEU A 94 32.93 4.07 3.92
C LEU A 94 32.68 5.01 2.74
N GLU A 95 32.33 4.47 1.57
CA GLU A 95 32.01 5.25 0.37
C GLU A 95 30.85 6.23 0.62
N PHE A 96 29.78 5.75 1.25
CA PHE A 96 28.60 6.56 1.58
C PHE A 96 28.73 7.36 2.89
N LYS A 97 29.89 7.33 3.55
CA LYS A 97 30.19 8.05 4.81
C LYS A 97 29.17 7.75 5.90
N ILE A 98 28.77 6.49 6.03
CA ILE A 98 27.84 6.01 7.05
C ILE A 98 28.63 5.57 8.27
N ASP A 99 28.37 6.18 9.43
CA ASP A 99 29.08 5.88 10.67
C ASP A 99 28.74 4.45 11.17
N VAL A 100 29.78 3.64 11.39
CA VAL A 100 29.71 2.18 11.59
C VAL A 100 29.47 1.82 13.07
N LYS A 101 29.61 2.77 13.99
CA LYS A 101 29.75 2.50 15.44
C LYS A 101 28.54 1.96 16.20
N ILE A 102 27.39 1.67 15.56
CA ILE A 102 26.15 1.25 16.26
C ILE A 102 25.36 0.21 15.43
N ARG A 103 26.01 -0.88 14.98
CA ARG A 103 25.29 -2.03 14.40
C ARG A 103 25.18 -3.25 15.34
N GLU A 104 25.82 -3.20 16.52
CA GLU A 104 25.81 -4.30 17.51
C GLU A 104 24.74 -4.18 18.59
N ILE A 105 23.77 -3.27 18.46
CA ILE A 105 22.66 -3.19 19.40
C ILE A 105 21.39 -3.06 18.59
N ASP A 106 20.70 -4.19 18.39
CA ASP A 106 19.24 -4.30 18.50
C ASP A 106 18.88 -5.81 18.55
N PHE A 107 18.55 -6.23 19.78
CA PHE A 107 17.85 -7.40 20.35
C PHE A 107 17.50 -8.62 19.49
#